data_AF-A0A540LRB1-F1
#
_entry.id   AF-A0A540LRB1-F1
#
_cell.length_a   1.000
_cell.length_b   1.000
_cell.length_c   1.000
_cell.angle_alpha   90.00
_cell.angle_beta   90.00
_cell.angle_gamma   90.00
#
_symmetry.space_group_name_H-M   'P 1'
#
loop_
_entity.id
_entity.type
_entity.pdbx_description
1 polymer ?
#
loop_
_entity_poly.entity_id
_entity_poly.type
_entity_poly.pdbx_seq_one_letter_code
_entity_poly.pdbx_strand_id
1 'polypeptide(L)'
;MANSEEQKFQVRKLELSDKGKGFIELLQQLTVCDSVSDKDFEDRFKELSTRAEDHQVFVIQDDRSGKIVATGSVFIERKFIRNCGKVGHIEDVVVNANAREMQLGKKIINALTDYAHSMGVL
;
A
#
# COMPACT_ATOMS: atom_id res chain seq x y z
N MET A 1 3.10 -29.80 21.78
CA MET A 1 3.89 -29.10 20.76
C MET A 1 2.94 -28.13 20.08
N ALA A 2 3.08 -26.83 20.33
CA ALA A 2 2.16 -25.83 19.80
C ALA A 2 2.36 -25.75 18.28
N ASN A 3 1.27 -25.93 17.53
CA ASN A 3 1.22 -25.81 16.09
C ASN A 3 1.66 -24.38 15.74
N SER A 4 2.87 -24.19 15.21
CA SER A 4 3.34 -22.89 14.74
C SER A 4 2.60 -22.57 13.46
N GLU A 5 1.44 -21.91 13.57
CA GLU A 5 0.74 -21.39 12.39
C GLU A 5 1.71 -20.49 11.60
N GLU A 6 1.95 -20.90 10.36
CA GLU A 6 2.84 -20.21 9.43
C GLU A 6 2.28 -18.80 9.19
N GLN A 7 3.05 -17.79 9.58
CA GLN A 7 2.59 -16.40 9.59
C GLN A 7 2.31 -15.93 8.16
N LYS A 8 1.03 -15.65 7.87
CA LYS A 8 0.57 -15.35 6.52
C LYS A 8 0.49 -13.84 6.27
N PHE A 9 1.56 -13.28 5.72
CA PHE A 9 1.55 -11.89 5.25
C PHE A 9 0.76 -11.77 3.94
N GLN A 10 -0.50 -11.34 4.05
CA GLN A 10 -1.40 -11.11 2.92
C GLN A 10 -1.38 -9.63 2.51
N VAL A 11 -1.38 -9.40 1.20
CA VAL A 11 -1.55 -8.04 0.64
C VAL A 11 -3.04 -7.76 0.51
N ARG A 12 -3.47 -6.58 0.95
CA ARG A 12 -4.84 -6.09 0.79
C ARG A 12 -4.85 -4.58 0.51
N LYS A 13 -6.01 -4.06 0.12
CA LYS A 13 -6.23 -2.61 0.01
C LYS A 13 -6.12 -1.93 1.37
N LEU A 14 -5.64 -0.69 1.38
CA LEU A 14 -5.73 0.20 2.53
C LEU A 14 -7.20 0.37 2.94
N GLU A 15 -7.47 0.36 4.23
CA GLU A 15 -8.78 0.60 4.81
C GLU A 15 -8.75 1.83 5.72
N LEU A 16 -9.91 2.48 5.91
CA LEU A 16 -10.02 3.64 6.81
C LEU A 16 -9.54 3.33 8.24
N SER A 17 -9.77 2.09 8.70
CA SER A 17 -9.36 1.63 10.04
C SER A 17 -7.85 1.51 10.21
N ASP A 18 -7.06 1.50 9.13
CA ASP A 18 -5.62 1.27 9.18
C ASP A 18 -4.84 2.45 9.77
N LYS A 19 -5.47 3.63 9.88
CA LYS A 19 -4.97 4.74 10.72
C LYS A 19 -4.62 4.26 12.12
N GLY A 20 -5.54 3.57 12.78
CA GLY A 20 -5.34 3.01 14.14
C GLY A 20 -4.38 1.82 14.19
N LYS A 21 -3.99 1.29 13.02
CA LYS A 21 -3.08 0.14 12.89
C LYS A 21 -1.64 0.56 12.58
N GLY A 22 -1.29 1.83 12.76
CA GLY A 22 0.10 2.30 12.66
C GLY A 22 0.54 2.67 11.24
N PHE A 23 -0.41 2.96 10.34
CA PHE A 23 -0.11 3.25 8.94
C PHE A 23 0.72 4.53 8.74
N ILE A 24 0.43 5.59 9.49
CA ILE A 24 1.17 6.86 9.38
C ILE A 24 2.59 6.69 9.94
N GLU A 25 2.71 5.98 11.05
CA GLU A 25 3.98 5.65 11.71
C GLU A 25 4.86 4.76 10.82
N LEU A 26 4.26 3.93 9.96
CA LEU A 26 4.98 3.22 8.92
C LEU A 26 5.52 4.18 7.85
N LEU A 27 4.70 5.12 7.35
CA LEU A 27 5.13 6.10 6.33
C LEU A 27 6.22 7.06 6.85
N GLN A 28 6.23 7.36 8.15
CA GLN A 28 7.31 8.13 8.79
C GLN A 28 8.69 7.47 8.67
N GLN A 29 8.76 6.16 8.45
CA GLN A 29 10.03 5.46 8.19
C GLN A 29 10.57 5.68 6.77
N LEU A 30 9.73 6.21 5.86
CA LEU A 30 10.11 6.55 4.49
C LEU A 30 10.52 8.02 4.37
N THR A 31 9.68 8.93 4.88
CA THR A 31 9.85 10.38 4.77
C THR A 31 9.06 11.11 5.86
N VAL A 32 9.17 12.44 5.89
CA VAL A 32 8.39 13.29 6.82
C VAL A 32 6.90 13.08 6.59
N CYS A 33 6.20 12.56 7.60
CA CYS A 33 4.76 12.30 7.58
C CYS A 33 4.17 12.55 8.97
N ASP A 34 4.31 13.79 9.46
CA ASP A 34 3.97 14.12 10.84
C ASP A 34 2.59 14.79 10.93
N SER A 35 1.89 14.51 12.03
CA SER A 35 0.69 15.24 12.46
C SER A 35 -0.53 15.14 11.53
N VAL A 36 -0.78 13.97 10.94
CA VAL A 36 -2.05 13.71 10.24
C VAL A 36 -3.14 13.48 11.27
N SER A 37 -4.21 14.29 11.31
CA SER A 37 -5.35 14.03 12.19
C SER A 37 -6.21 12.84 11.70
N ASP A 38 -7.16 12.38 12.50
CA ASP A 38 -8.12 11.36 12.05
C ASP A 38 -9.01 11.89 10.92
N LYS A 39 -9.43 13.16 11.03
CA LYS A 39 -10.21 13.85 10.01
C LYS A 39 -9.43 13.99 8.69
N ASP A 40 -8.18 14.42 8.74
CA ASP A 40 -7.37 14.59 7.53
C ASP A 40 -7.13 13.23 6.83
N PHE A 41 -6.92 12.18 7.62
CA PHE A 41 -6.78 10.83 7.07
C PHE A 41 -8.07 10.35 6.41
N GLU A 42 -9.21 10.53 7.07
CA GLU A 42 -10.51 10.16 6.52
C GLU A 42 -10.83 10.93 5.24
N ASP A 43 -10.61 12.25 5.24
CA ASP A 43 -10.86 13.11 4.09
C ASP A 43 -9.95 12.72 2.91
N ARG A 44 -8.65 12.47 3.15
CA ARG A 44 -7.72 11.98 2.12
C ARG A 44 -8.08 10.58 1.63
N PHE A 45 -8.46 9.66 2.52
CA PHE A 45 -8.87 8.31 2.16
C PHE A 45 -10.10 8.34 1.24
N LYS A 46 -11.09 9.19 1.56
CA LYS A 46 -12.28 9.40 0.72
C LYS A 46 -11.91 10.00 -0.63
N GLU A 47 -11.04 11.02 -0.66
CA GLU A 47 -10.55 11.61 -1.90
C GLU A 47 -9.92 10.54 -2.82
N LEU A 48 -9.00 9.73 -2.29
CA LEU A 48 -8.35 8.66 -3.04
C LEU A 48 -9.34 7.59 -3.51
N SER A 49 -10.35 7.26 -2.69
CA SER A 49 -11.39 6.29 -3.04
C SER A 49 -12.22 6.73 -4.24
N THR A 50 -12.42 8.03 -4.46
CA THR A 50 -13.09 8.54 -5.68
C THR A 50 -12.28 8.33 -6.96
N ARG A 51 -10.98 8.07 -6.83
CA ARG A 51 -10.03 7.82 -7.92
C ARG A 51 -9.51 6.39 -7.92
N ALA A 52 -10.25 5.44 -7.33
CA ALA A 52 -9.79 4.07 -7.10
C ALA A 52 -9.42 3.29 -8.38
N GLU A 53 -9.83 3.74 -9.57
CA GLU A 53 -9.37 3.20 -10.85
C GLU A 53 -7.93 3.60 -11.20
N ASP A 54 -7.52 4.80 -10.81
CA ASP A 54 -6.25 5.40 -11.21
C ASP A 54 -5.28 5.54 -10.02
N HIS A 55 -5.70 5.33 -8.77
CA HIS A 55 -4.81 5.35 -7.61
C HIS A 55 -5.23 4.29 -6.58
N GLN A 56 -4.35 3.34 -6.30
CA GLN A 56 -4.58 2.31 -5.31
C GLN A 56 -3.41 2.21 -4.32
N VAL A 57 -3.72 2.15 -3.03
CA VAL A 57 -2.77 1.87 -1.95
C VAL A 57 -2.97 0.44 -1.45
N PHE A 58 -1.88 -0.32 -1.36
CA PHE A 58 -1.86 -1.67 -0.82
C PHE A 58 -1.01 -1.75 0.44
N VAL A 59 -1.45 -2.58 1.37
CA VAL A 59 -0.81 -2.78 2.68
C VAL A 59 -0.68 -4.26 3.00
N ILE A 60 0.25 -4.57 3.90
CA ILE A 60 0.35 -5.85 4.58
C ILE A 60 0.18 -5.58 6.07
N GLN A 61 -0.76 -6.29 6.69
CA GLN A 61 -0.93 -6.30 8.14
C GLN A 61 -0.22 -7.53 8.71
N ASP A 62 0.44 -7.36 9.86
CA ASP A 62 0.87 -8.47 10.70
C ASP A 62 -0.28 -8.88 11.63
N ASP A 63 -0.81 -10.09 11.46
CA ASP A 63 -1.95 -10.61 12.24
C ASP A 63 -1.63 -10.76 13.74
N ARG A 64 -0.35 -10.93 14.11
CA ARG A 64 0.05 -11.09 15.52
C ARG A 64 -0.02 -9.77 16.28
N SER A 65 0.47 -8.70 15.67
CA SER A 65 0.49 -7.36 16.28
C SER A 65 -0.73 -6.51 15.91
N GLY A 66 -1.48 -6.90 14.86
CA GLY A 66 -2.55 -6.10 14.27
C GLY A 66 -2.06 -4.83 13.56
N LYS A 67 -0.74 -4.68 13.35
CA LYS A 67 -0.14 -3.47 12.79
C LYS A 67 0.15 -3.59 11.30
N ILE A 68 0.11 -2.46 10.60
CA ILE A 68 0.56 -2.38 9.21
C ILE A 68 2.09 -2.42 9.19
N VAL A 69 2.64 -3.38 8.43
CA VAL A 69 4.09 -3.64 8.40
C VAL A 69 4.71 -3.41 7.03
N ALA A 70 3.92 -3.28 5.97
CA ALA A 70 4.39 -2.84 4.66
C ALA A 70 3.29 -2.08 3.91
N THR A 71 3.67 -1.13 3.08
CA THR A 71 2.77 -0.40 2.19
C THR A 71 3.47 -0.03 0.88
N GLY A 72 2.66 0.26 -0.13
CA GLY A 72 3.05 0.95 -1.35
C GLY A 72 1.81 1.37 -2.13
N SER A 73 1.97 2.33 -3.03
CA SER A 73 0.89 2.84 -3.86
C SER A 73 1.22 2.71 -5.34
N VAL A 74 0.18 2.66 -6.16
CA VAL A 74 0.32 2.75 -7.62
C VAL A 74 -0.63 3.81 -8.17
N PHE A 75 -0.10 4.69 -9.00
CA PHE A 75 -0.83 5.70 -9.75
C PHE A 75 -0.80 5.39 -11.25
N ILE A 76 -1.96 5.33 -11.88
CA ILE A 76 -2.14 5.01 -13.29
C ILE A 76 -2.35 6.31 -14.08
N GLU A 77 -1.33 6.69 -14.84
CA GLU A 77 -1.36 7.87 -15.69
C GLU A 77 -1.83 7.50 -17.10
N ARG A 78 -2.85 8.22 -17.60
CA ARG A 78 -3.37 8.06 -18.96
C ARG A 78 -2.59 8.96 -19.91
N LYS A 79 -2.17 8.43 -21.06
CA LYS A 79 -1.36 9.13 -22.06
C LYS A 79 -2.06 9.10 -23.41
N PHE A 80 -1.75 10.07 -24.29
CA PHE A 80 -2.13 9.97 -25.72
C PHE A 80 -1.16 9.10 -26.52
N ILE A 81 0.13 9.18 -26.17
CA ILE A 81 1.16 8.35 -26.79
C ILE A 81 0.90 6.86 -26.52
N ARG A 82 1.47 5.99 -27.37
CA ARG A 82 1.24 4.53 -27.33
C ARG A 82 -0.24 4.15 -27.43
N ASN A 83 -0.95 4.74 -28.39
CA ASN A 83 -2.36 4.47 -28.70
C ASN A 83 -3.32 4.70 -27.52
N CYS A 84 -3.29 5.90 -26.95
CA CYS A 84 -4.05 6.23 -25.74
C CYS A 84 -3.67 5.31 -24.55
N GLY A 85 -2.38 5.00 -24.42
CA GLY A 85 -1.87 4.02 -23.45
C GLY A 85 -1.89 4.52 -22.00
N LYS A 86 -1.45 3.65 -21.09
CA LYS A 86 -1.35 3.93 -19.65
C LYS A 86 0.05 3.64 -19.13
N VAL A 87 0.45 4.36 -18.08
CA VAL A 87 1.72 4.16 -17.35
C VAL A 87 1.39 3.99 -15.87
N GLY A 88 1.99 3.00 -15.21
CA GLY A 88 1.89 2.81 -13.76
C GLY A 88 3.12 3.39 -13.06
N HIS A 89 2.89 4.25 -12.07
CA HIS A 89 3.91 4.81 -11.20
C HIS A 89 3.78 4.15 -9.83
N ILE A 90 4.81 3.43 -9.39
CA ILE A 90 4.84 2.83 -8.05
C ILE A 90 5.50 3.83 -7.11
N GLU A 91 4.79 4.20 -6.05
CA GLU A 91 5.19 5.24 -5.10
C GLU A 91 5.09 4.72 -3.65
N ASP A 92 5.70 5.47 -2.72
CA ASP A 92 5.55 5.30 -1.27
C ASP A 92 5.78 3.88 -0.73
N VAL A 93 6.69 3.12 -1.34
CA VAL A 93 7.01 1.74 -0.92
C VAL A 93 7.87 1.77 0.34
N VAL A 94 7.35 1.21 1.44
CA VAL A 94 8.08 1.09 2.71
C VAL A 94 7.71 -0.18 3.46
N VAL A 95 8.71 -0.77 4.11
CA VAL A 95 8.57 -1.93 5.00
C VAL A 95 9.08 -1.53 6.37
N ASN A 96 8.28 -1.84 7.40
CA ASN A 96 8.62 -1.60 8.80
C ASN A 96 9.98 -2.21 9.10
N ALA A 97 10.86 -1.47 9.78
CA ALA A 97 12.22 -1.91 10.12
C ALA A 97 12.29 -3.31 10.75
N ASN A 98 11.33 -3.64 11.62
CA ASN A 98 11.28 -4.93 12.33
C ASN A 98 10.75 -6.09 11.48
N ALA A 99 10.24 -5.80 10.28
CA ALA A 99 9.70 -6.78 9.32
C ALA A 99 10.49 -6.79 7.99
N ARG A 100 11.67 -6.15 7.95
CA ARG A 100 12.59 -6.22 6.80
C ARG A 100 13.17 -7.63 6.66
N GLU A 101 13.74 -7.93 5.49
CA GLU A 101 14.27 -9.26 5.12
C GLU A 101 13.23 -10.38 4.99
N MET A 102 11.97 -10.13 5.35
CA MET A 102 10.83 -11.05 5.17
C MET A 102 10.21 -11.00 3.76
N GLN A 103 10.90 -10.37 2.79
CA GLN A 103 10.46 -10.20 1.40
C GLN A 103 9.11 -9.45 1.21
N LEU A 104 8.64 -8.71 2.23
CA LEU A 104 7.36 -7.99 2.16
C LEU A 104 7.35 -6.86 1.13
N GLY A 105 8.48 -6.18 0.94
CA GLY A 105 8.62 -5.16 -0.10
C GLY A 105 8.43 -5.74 -1.50
N LYS A 106 9.01 -6.93 -1.76
CA LYS A 106 8.79 -7.66 -3.02
C LYS A 106 7.32 -8.06 -3.20
N LYS A 107 6.65 -8.51 -2.14
CA LYS A 107 5.20 -8.83 -2.18
C LYS A 107 4.36 -7.61 -2.55
N ILE A 108 4.64 -6.44 -1.96
CA ILE A 108 3.96 -5.18 -2.30
C ILE A 108 4.20 -4.81 -3.76
N ILE A 109 5.47 -4.77 -4.21
CA ILE A 109 5.81 -4.39 -5.60
C ILE A 109 5.13 -5.32 -6.60
N ASN A 110 5.16 -6.64 -6.36
CA ASN A 110 4.50 -7.60 -7.23
C ASN A 110 2.99 -7.33 -7.30
N ALA A 111 2.33 -7.14 -6.15
CA ALA A 111 0.89 -6.87 -6.13
C ALA A 111 0.53 -5.57 -6.86
N LEU A 112 1.31 -4.50 -6.68
CA LEU A 112 1.10 -3.24 -7.39
C LEU A 112 1.32 -3.38 -8.90
N THR A 113 2.33 -4.15 -9.30
CA THR A 113 2.64 -4.44 -10.70
C THR A 113 1.52 -5.25 -11.35
N ASP A 114 1.06 -6.31 -10.68
CA ASP A 114 -0.05 -7.14 -11.14
C ASP A 114 -1.34 -6.32 -11.27
N TYR A 115 -1.60 -5.43 -10.30
CA TYR A 115 -2.72 -4.49 -10.38
C TYR A 115 -2.59 -3.55 -11.59
N ALA A 116 -1.42 -2.92 -11.79
CA ALA A 116 -1.19 -2.04 -12.94
C ALA A 116 -1.41 -2.76 -14.29
N HIS A 117 -0.88 -3.97 -14.43
CA HIS A 117 -1.10 -4.79 -15.63
C HIS A 117 -2.58 -5.12 -15.82
N SER A 118 -3.31 -5.46 -14.75
CA SER A 118 -4.76 -5.72 -14.83
C SER A 118 -5.56 -4.50 -15.29
N MET A 119 -5.02 -3.29 -15.09
CA MET A 119 -5.60 -2.02 -15.55
C MET A 119 -5.20 -1.65 -16.99
N GLY A 120 -4.39 -2.48 -17.66
CA GLY A 120 -3.94 -2.26 -19.03
C GLY A 120 -2.71 -1.36 -19.16
N VAL A 121 -1.91 -1.23 -18.09
CA VAL A 121 -0.54 -0.72 -18.20
C VAL A 121 0.30 -1.79 -18.91
N LEU A 122 1.02 -1.37 -19.95
CA LEU A 122 1.86 -2.24 -20.81
C LEU A 122 3.35 -2.08 -20.48
#